data_AF-A0A940NWE7-F1
#
_entry.id   AF-A0A940NWE7-F1
#
_cell.length_a   1.000
_cell.length_b   1.000
_cell.length_c   1.000
_cell.angle_alpha   90.00
_cell.angle_beta   90.00
_cell.angle_gamma   90.00
#
_symmetry.space_group_name_H-M   'P 1'
#
loop_
_entity.id
_entity.type
_entity.pdbx_description
1 polymer ?
#
loop_
_entity_poly.entity_id
_entity_poly.type
_entity_poly.pdbx_seq_one_letter_code
_entity_poly.pdbx_strand_id
1 'polypeptide(L)' 'MKGEMTQKGREALDRFKMESASEVGVTLNKGYNGDLTSRQAGSIGGQMVKKMIDAYKMQ' A
#
# COMPACT_ATOMS: atom_id res chain seq x y z
N MET A 1 12.07 -4.53 21.23
CA MET A 1 11.92 -4.61 19.75
C MET A 1 11.67 -3.21 19.19
N LYS A 2 12.70 -2.50 18.75
CA LYS A 2 12.50 -1.49 17.69
C LYS A 2 12.60 -2.29 16.39
N GLY A 3 11.47 -2.50 15.72
CA GLY A 3 11.46 -3.16 14.42
C GLY A 3 12.08 -2.24 13.38
N GLU A 4 13.41 -2.22 13.31
CA GLU A 4 14.12 -1.47 12.28
C GLU A 4 13.90 -2.16 10.93
N MET A 5 12.89 -1.68 10.19
CA MET A 5 12.71 -2.05 8.80
C MET A 5 13.95 -1.64 8.01
N THR A 6 14.48 -2.54 7.18
CA THR A 6 15.62 -2.23 6.31
C THR A 6 15.23 -1.21 5.25
N GLN A 7 16.20 -0.51 4.65
CA GLN A 7 15.93 0.39 3.52
C GLN A 7 15.21 -0.36 2.37
N LYS A 8 15.68 -1.56 2.04
CA LYS A 8 15.04 -2.42 1.02
C LYS A 8 13.59 -2.76 1.39
N GLY A 9 13.31 -3.03 2.66
CA GLY A 9 11.95 -3.29 3.15
C GLY A 9 11.04 -2.08 2.98
N ARG A 10 11.53 -0.87 3.27
CA ARG A 10 10.79 0.38 3.04
C ARG A 10 10.47 0.58 1.57
N GLU A 11 11.46 0.42 0.70
CA GLU A 11 11.28 0.57 -0.76
C GLU A 11 10.29 -0.45 -1.33
N ALA A 12 10.33 -1.70 -0.87
CA ALA A 12 9.39 -2.73 -1.29
C ALA A 12 7.94 -2.39 -0.89
N LEU A 13 7.74 -1.94 0.35
CA LEU A 13 6.42 -1.51 0.82
C LEU A 13 5.90 -0.28 0.10
N ASP A 14 6.77 0.68 -0.21
CA ASP A 14 6.37 1.86 -0.99
C ASP A 14 5.95 1.50 -2.41
N ARG A 15 6.67 0.61 -3.09
CA ARG A 15 6.24 0.10 -4.41
C ARG A 15 4.89 -0.62 -4.31
N PHE A 16 4.74 -1.51 -3.34
CA PHE A 16 3.51 -2.26 -3.12
C PHE A 16 2.30 -1.35 -2.87
N LYS A 17 2.47 -0.28 -2.09
CA LYS A 17 1.46 0.75 -1.85
C LYS A 17 1.08 1.48 -3.15
N MET A 18 2.06 1.90 -3.96
CA MET A 18 1.83 2.62 -5.20
C MET A 18 1.12 1.76 -6.26
N GLU A 19 1.50 0.49 -6.37
CA GLU A 19 0.82 -0.49 -7.24
C GLU A 19 -0.63 -0.70 -6.80
N SER A 20 -0.86 -0.94 -5.51
CA SER A 20 -2.20 -1.16 -4.96
C SER A 20 -3.12 0.05 -5.19
N ALA A 21 -2.57 1.27 -5.11
CA ALA A 21 -3.33 2.48 -5.43
C ALA A 21 -3.70 2.58 -6.91
N SER A 22 -2.74 2.27 -7.79
CA SER A 22 -2.96 2.27 -9.24
C SER A 22 -4.04 1.27 -9.66
N GLU A 23 -4.06 0.08 -9.07
CA GLU A 23 -5.05 -0.97 -9.33
C GLU A 23 -6.49 -0.56 -8.96
N VAL A 24 -6.65 0.30 -7.94
CA VAL A 24 -7.97 0.82 -7.53
C VAL A 24 -8.28 2.19 -8.15
N GLY A 25 -7.48 2.65 -9.11
CA GLY A 25 -7.70 3.91 -9.82
C GLY A 25 -7.47 5.16 -8.97
N VAL A 26 -6.68 5.07 -7.90
CA VAL A 26 -6.32 6.21 -7.05
C VAL A 26 -4.86 6.58 -7.28
N THR A 27 -4.61 7.86 -7.58
CA THR A 27 -3.25 8.37 -7.71
C THR A 27 -2.72 8.77 -6.33
N LEU A 28 -1.56 8.23 -5.95
CA LEU A 28 -0.81 8.67 -4.78
C LEU A 28 0.34 9.56 -5.19
N ASN A 29 0.46 10.70 -4.53
CA ASN A 29 1.60 11.59 -4.62
C ASN A 29 2.69 11.16 -3.63
N LYS A 30 3.96 11.40 -3.95
CA LYS A 30 5.07 11.20 -3.00
C LYS A 30 5.04 12.19 -1.82
N GLY A 31 4.25 13.25 -1.95
CA GLY A 31 4.06 14.27 -0.92
C GLY A 31 2.70 14.14 -0.23
N TYR A 32 1.94 15.23 -0.23
CA TYR A 32 0.63 15.30 0.41
C TYR A 32 -0.45 14.56 -0.38
N ASN A 33 -1.30 13.84 0.35
CA ASN A 33 -2.46 13.10 -0.18
C ASN A 33 -3.72 13.35 0.69
N GLY A 34 -3.78 14.47 1.42
CA GLY A 34 -4.90 14.75 2.32
C GLY A 34 -6.16 15.25 1.62
N ASP A 35 -6.08 15.46 0.31
CA ASP A 35 -7.21 15.67 -0.60
C ASP A 35 -7.95 14.36 -0.94
N LEU A 36 -7.34 13.20 -0.69
CA LEU A 36 -8.02 11.92 -0.86
C LEU A 36 -9.17 11.78 0.13
N THR A 37 -10.32 11.38 -0.39
CA THR A 37 -11.45 11.00 0.46
C THR A 37 -11.08 9.76 1.29
N SER A 38 -11.70 9.61 2.46
CA SER A 38 -11.52 8.41 3.31
C SER A 38 -11.84 7.11 2.56
N ARG A 39 -12.77 7.16 1.59
CA ARG A 39 -13.10 6.02 0.72
C ARG A 39 -11.93 5.63 -0.17
N GLN A 40 -11.26 6.62 -0.79
CA GLN A 40 -10.09 6.36 -1.65
C GLN A 40 -8.92 5.82 -0.83
N ALA A 41 -8.55 6.47 0.27
CA ALA A 41 -7.51 5.98 1.16
C ALA A 41 -7.81 4.56 1.69
N GLY A 42 -9.06 4.31 2.08
CA GLY A 42 -9.54 2.99 2.50
C GLY A 42 -9.42 1.93 1.41
N SER A 43 -9.77 2.25 0.16
CA SER A 43 -9.66 1.31 -0.97
C SER A 43 -8.22 0.87 -1.25
N ILE A 44 -7.25 1.78 -1.12
CA ILE A 44 -5.83 1.45 -1.27
C ILE A 44 -5.39 0.45 -0.20
N GLY A 45 -5.67 0.75 1.08
CA GLY A 45 -5.31 -0.14 2.19
C GLY A 45 -6.02 -1.50 2.11
N GLY A 46 -7.29 -1.51 1.71
CA GLY A 46 -8.05 -2.75 1.48
C GLY A 46 -7.44 -3.62 0.39
N GLN A 47 -7.01 -3.02 -0.72
CA GLN A 47 -6.36 -3.74 -1.81
C GLN A 47 -5.00 -4.33 -1.39
N MET A 48 -4.22 -3.58 -0.61
CA MET A 48 -2.97 -4.09 -0.02
C MET A 48 -3.23 -5.34 0.84
N VAL A 49 -4.20 -5.27 1.77
CA VAL A 49 -4.54 -6.42 2.64
C VAL A 49 -5.04 -7.61 1.83
N LYS A 50 -5.87 -7.38 0.81
CA LYS A 50 -6.36 -8.43 -0.09
C LYS A 50 -5.20 -9.18 -0.76
N LYS A 51 -4.26 -8.45 -1.37
CA LYS A 51 -3.06 -9.05 -2.01
C LYS A 51 -2.21 -9.83 -1.01
N MET A 52 -2.04 -9.33 0.21
CA MET A 52 -1.33 -10.05 1.27
C MET A 52 -2.02 -11.37 1.60
N ILE A 53 -3.34 -11.36 1.80
CA ILE A 53 -4.12 -12.58 2.09
C ILE A 53 -4.03 -13.57 0.93
N ASP A 54 -4.15 -13.10 -0.31
CA ASP A 54 -4.07 -13.97 -1.49
C ASP A 54 -2.67 -14.60 -1.61
N ALA A 55 -1.60 -13.85 -1.37
CA ALA A 55 -0.23 -14.39 -1.32
C ALA A 55 -0.03 -15.43 -0.21
N TYR A 56 -0.68 -15.25 0.95
CA TYR A 56 -0.67 -16.25 2.03
C TYR A 56 -1.45 -17.53 1.68
N LYS A 57 -2.55 -17.43 0.94
CA LYS A 57 -3.35 -18.59 0.51
C LYS A 57 -2.68 -19.44 -0.57
N MET A 58 -1.77 -18.85 -1.35
CA MET A 58 -1.04 -19.53 -2.42
C MET A 58 0.25 -20.22 -1.94
N GLN A 59 0.57 -20.12 -0.64
CA GLN A 59 1.61 -20.93 0.03
C GLN A 59 1.03 -22.26 0.51
#